data_AF-A0A2E2XE85-F1
#
_entry.id   AF-A0A2E2XE85-F1
#
_cell.length_a   1.000
_cell.length_b   1.000
_cell.length_c   1.000
_cell.angle_alpha   90.00
_cell.angle_beta   90.00
_cell.angle_gamma   90.00
#
_symmetry.space_group_name_H-M   'P 1'
#
loop_
_entity.id
_entity.type
_entity.pdbx_description
1 polymer ?
#
loop_
_entity_poly.entity_id
_entity_poly.type
_entity_poly.pdbx_seq_one_letter_code
_entity_poly.pdbx_strand_id
1 'polypeptide(L)'
;MDFSAWVVDLKTLTATHDSGFRLEIEGNPRDPSAVHPGKFPKGLSSIDQVRLVRTGVEALASESKQARAKSTAAVKKAYVPPANKPKRDTLSFKKSLNRKSTLKPEDETLEEGV
;
A
#
# COMPACT_ATOMS: atom_id res chain seq x y z
N MET A 1 -9.71 -21.34 -20.66
CA MET A 1 -9.62 -21.58 -19.20
C MET A 1 -9.73 -20.24 -18.54
N ASP A 2 -10.61 -20.09 -17.57
CA ASP A 2 -10.78 -18.83 -16.84
C ASP A 2 -9.75 -18.76 -15.74
N PHE A 3 -8.89 -17.74 -15.72
CA PHE A 3 -7.81 -17.61 -14.74
C PHE A 3 -8.20 -16.78 -13.52
N SER A 4 -9.45 -16.31 -13.47
CA SER A 4 -10.01 -15.48 -12.40
C SER A 4 -10.88 -16.26 -11.41
N ALA A 5 -11.16 -17.54 -11.68
CA ALA A 5 -12.07 -18.38 -10.88
C ALA A 5 -11.35 -18.99 -9.66
N TRP A 6 -10.99 -18.13 -8.71
CA TRP A 6 -10.28 -18.52 -7.48
C TRP A 6 -11.18 -18.49 -6.25
N VAL A 7 -11.14 -19.57 -5.48
CA VAL A 7 -11.70 -19.66 -4.14
C VAL A 7 -10.56 -19.56 -3.14
N VAL A 8 -10.60 -18.53 -2.29
CA VAL A 8 -9.52 -18.20 -1.36
C VAL A 8 -9.93 -18.54 0.07
N ASP A 9 -9.11 -19.32 0.76
CA ASP A 9 -9.22 -19.53 2.20
C ASP A 9 -8.06 -18.82 2.93
N LEU A 10 -8.38 -17.69 3.57
CA LEU A 10 -7.42 -16.91 4.35
C LEU A 10 -7.01 -17.58 5.66
N LYS A 11 -7.74 -18.60 6.15
CA LYS A 11 -7.39 -19.29 7.40
C LYS A 11 -6.23 -20.26 7.18
N THR A 12 -6.25 -20.97 6.07
CA THR A 12 -5.22 -21.95 5.69
C THR A 12 -4.24 -21.40 4.66
N LEU A 13 -4.35 -20.10 4.30
CA LEU A 13 -3.54 -19.44 3.28
C LEU A 13 -3.49 -20.23 1.97
N THR A 14 -4.65 -20.75 1.58
CA THR A 14 -4.81 -21.62 0.41
C THR A 14 -5.68 -20.94 -0.63
N ALA A 15 -5.31 -21.05 -1.91
CA ALA A 15 -6.16 -20.67 -3.03
C ALA A 15 -6.45 -21.91 -3.89
N THR A 16 -7.73 -22.15 -4.17
CA THR A 16 -8.20 -23.27 -5.00
C THR A 16 -8.84 -22.73 -6.26
N HIS A 17 -8.37 -23.19 -7.40
CA HIS A 17 -8.92 -22.86 -8.70
C HIS A 17 -9.98 -23.87 -9.12
N ASP A 18 -10.95 -23.45 -9.94
CA ASP A 18 -12.04 -24.32 -10.45
C ASP A 18 -11.52 -25.55 -11.22
N SER A 19 -10.33 -25.45 -11.80
CA SER A 19 -9.67 -26.58 -12.46
C SER A 19 -9.11 -27.65 -11.50
N GLY A 20 -9.35 -27.52 -10.20
CA GLY A 20 -8.79 -28.38 -9.16
C GLY A 20 -7.31 -28.11 -8.83
N PHE A 21 -6.74 -27.01 -9.35
CA PHE A 21 -5.39 -26.60 -8.97
C PHE A 21 -5.41 -25.91 -7.61
N ARG A 22 -4.54 -26.33 -6.70
CA ARG A 22 -4.42 -25.77 -5.36
C ARG A 22 -3.05 -25.10 -5.20
N LEU A 23 -3.06 -23.92 -4.61
CA LEU A 23 -1.89 -23.13 -4.25
C LEU A 23 -1.89 -22.92 -2.75
N GLU A 24 -0.78 -23.23 -2.09
CA GLU A 24 -0.59 -22.96 -0.67
C GLU A 24 0.55 -21.96 -0.49
N ILE A 25 0.34 -20.98 0.39
CA ILE A 25 1.29 -19.89 0.62
C ILE A 25 1.69 -19.88 2.09
N GLU A 26 2.99 -19.75 2.34
CA GLU A 26 3.53 -19.62 3.68
C GLU A 26 3.81 -18.14 4.02
N GLY A 27 3.48 -17.76 5.25
CA GLY A 27 3.75 -16.43 5.78
C GLY A 27 2.68 -15.41 5.43
N ASN A 28 3.08 -14.26 4.87
CA ASN A 28 2.15 -13.17 4.60
C ASN A 28 1.57 -13.30 3.18
N PRO A 29 0.24 -13.35 2.99
CA PRO A 29 -0.35 -13.43 1.65
C PRO A 29 -0.03 -12.25 0.72
N ARG A 30 0.48 -11.12 1.24
CA ARG A 30 0.98 -9.99 0.42
C ARG A 30 2.47 -10.11 0.07
N ASP A 31 3.23 -10.77 0.92
CA ASP A 31 4.67 -10.97 0.77
C ASP A 31 4.96 -12.43 1.17
N PRO A 32 4.66 -13.36 0.23
CA PRO A 32 4.71 -14.78 0.53
C PRO A 32 6.16 -15.21 0.70
N SER A 33 6.48 -15.83 1.83
CA SER A 33 7.84 -16.34 2.09
C SER A 33 8.14 -17.56 1.21
N ALA A 34 7.12 -18.38 0.98
CA ALA A 34 7.18 -19.53 0.09
C ALA A 34 5.83 -19.73 -0.60
N VAL A 35 5.88 -20.29 -1.81
CA VAL A 35 4.69 -20.62 -2.60
C VAL A 35 4.80 -22.09 -3.00
N HIS A 36 3.82 -22.89 -2.59
CA HIS A 36 3.73 -24.32 -2.86
C HIS A 36 2.62 -24.59 -3.88
N PRO A 37 2.95 -24.66 -5.18
CA PRO A 37 1.98 -25.07 -6.19
C PRO A 37 1.69 -26.56 -6.08
N GLY A 38 0.42 -26.92 -6.18
CA GLY A 38 -0.03 -28.31 -6.28
C GLY A 38 0.19 -28.90 -7.67
N LYS A 39 -0.56 -29.97 -7.97
CA LYS A 39 -0.47 -30.66 -9.25
C LYS A 39 -1.16 -29.85 -10.36
N PHE A 40 -0.41 -29.52 -11.41
CA PHE A 40 -0.98 -28.84 -12.58
C PHE A 40 -1.91 -29.77 -13.38
N PRO A 41 -3.00 -29.23 -13.96
CA PRO A 41 -3.82 -29.95 -14.93
C PRO A 41 -3.00 -30.42 -16.13
N LYS A 42 -3.33 -31.60 -16.68
CA LYS A 42 -2.60 -32.17 -17.82
C LYS A 42 -2.86 -31.33 -19.09
N GLY A 43 -1.82 -31.13 -19.90
CA GLY A 43 -1.93 -30.46 -21.20
C GLY A 43 -1.83 -28.93 -21.15
N LEU A 44 -1.51 -28.34 -20.00
CA LEU A 44 -1.23 -26.90 -19.89
C LEU A 44 0.19 -26.55 -20.35
N SER A 45 0.29 -25.50 -21.17
CA SER A 45 1.57 -24.88 -21.53
C SER A 45 2.27 -24.32 -20.28
N SER A 46 3.61 -24.30 -20.28
CA SER A 46 4.40 -23.71 -19.19
C SER A 46 4.02 -22.25 -18.91
N ILE A 47 3.62 -21.50 -19.95
CA ILE A 47 3.17 -20.11 -19.81
C ILE A 47 1.87 -20.04 -19.02
N ASP A 48 0.94 -20.94 -19.30
CA ASP A 48 -0.35 -20.99 -18.61
C ASP A 48 -0.19 -21.50 -17.16
N GLN A 49 0.75 -22.40 -16.90
CA GLN A 49 1.11 -22.82 -15.54
C GLN A 49 1.60 -21.63 -14.71
N VAL A 50 2.50 -20.81 -15.26
CA VAL A 50 3.00 -19.60 -14.58
C VAL A 50 1.88 -18.58 -14.39
N ARG A 51 1.02 -18.35 -15.39
CA ARG A 51 -0.15 -17.48 -15.26
C ARG A 51 -1.08 -17.96 -14.15
N LEU A 52 -1.31 -19.27 -14.03
CA LEU A 52 -2.15 -19.84 -12.99
C LEU A 52 -1.57 -19.57 -11.60
N VAL A 53 -0.27 -19.81 -11.40
CA VAL A 53 0.38 -19.50 -10.11
C VAL A 53 0.26 -18.01 -9.79
N ARG A 54 0.58 -17.14 -10.74
CA ARG A 54 0.54 -15.69 -10.55
C ARG A 54 -0.87 -15.20 -10.17
N THR A 55 -1.89 -15.62 -10.92
CA THR A 55 -3.28 -15.21 -10.66
C THR A 55 -3.79 -15.73 -9.32
N GLY A 56 -3.35 -16.92 -8.88
CA GLY A 56 -3.65 -17.44 -7.55
C GLY A 56 -3.04 -16.62 -6.41
N VAL A 57 -1.78 -16.20 -6.56
CA VAL A 57 -1.11 -15.31 -5.59
C VAL A 57 -1.82 -13.94 -5.55
N GLU A 58 -2.14 -13.38 -6.71
CA GLU A 58 -2.85 -12.09 -6.82
C GLU A 58 -4.24 -12.14 -6.16
N ALA A 59 -4.98 -13.25 -6.32
CA ALA A 59 -6.26 -13.46 -5.67
C ALA A 59 -6.13 -13.50 -4.13
N LEU A 60 -5.15 -14.25 -3.60
CA LEU A 60 -4.90 -14.32 -2.15
C LEU A 60 -4.49 -12.95 -1.58
N ALA A 61 -3.64 -12.21 -2.29
CA ALA A 61 -3.22 -10.87 -1.88
C ALA A 61 -4.38 -9.87 -1.90
N SER A 62 -5.26 -9.94 -2.90
CA SER A 62 -6.47 -9.12 -3.00
C SER A 62 -7.42 -9.39 -1.83
N GLU A 63 -7.73 -10.65 -1.54
CA GLU A 63 -8.65 -11.01 -0.47
C GLU A 63 -8.09 -10.62 0.91
N SER A 64 -6.80 -10.82 1.14
CA SER A 64 -6.12 -10.34 2.36
C SER A 64 -6.22 -8.83 2.54
N LYS A 65 -6.04 -8.07 1.45
CA LYS A 65 -6.20 -6.60 1.48
C LYS A 65 -7.64 -6.20 1.82
N GLN A 66 -8.63 -6.89 1.26
CA GLN A 66 -10.05 -6.63 1.55
C GLN A 66 -10.41 -6.98 3.00
N ALA A 67 -9.92 -8.10 3.53
CA ALA A 67 -10.11 -8.49 4.92
C ALA A 67 -9.52 -7.45 5.89
N ARG A 68 -8.31 -6.93 5.62
CA ARG A 68 -7.70 -5.86 6.42
C ARG A 68 -8.48 -4.55 6.34
N ALA A 69 -8.92 -4.14 5.15
CA ALA A 69 -9.71 -2.91 4.99
C ALA A 69 -11.01 -2.91 5.81
N LYS A 70 -11.65 -4.09 5.96
CA LYS A 70 -12.83 -4.26 6.82
C LYS A 70 -12.49 -4.11 8.32
N SER A 71 -11.31 -4.55 8.76
CA SER A 71 -10.89 -4.43 10.16
C SER A 71 -10.55 -2.99 10.59
N THR A 72 -10.05 -2.14 9.69
CA THR A 72 -9.70 -0.75 9.99
C THR A 72 -10.90 0.21 10.04
N ALA A 73 -12.08 -0.23 9.60
CA ALA A 73 -13.31 0.55 9.70
C ALA A 73 -13.90 0.60 11.12
N ALA A 74 -13.40 -0.24 12.04
CA ALA A 74 -13.84 -0.28 13.43
C ALA A 74 -12.88 0.46 14.37
N VAL A 75 -12.47 1.69 14.03
CA VAL A 75 -11.92 2.61 15.05
C VAL A 75 -13.09 3.05 15.92
N LYS A 76 -13.44 2.23 16.91
CA LYS A 76 -14.25 2.69 18.04
C LYS A 76 -13.46 3.83 18.67
N LYS A 77 -13.99 5.06 18.58
CA LYS A 77 -13.47 6.22 19.31
C LYS A 77 -13.68 5.96 20.80
N ALA A 78 -12.81 5.16 21.40
CA ALA A 78 -12.79 4.86 22.83
C ALA A 78 -12.09 5.96 23.63
N TYR A 79 -11.76 7.09 23.00
CA TYR A 79 -11.26 8.25 23.69
C TYR A 79 -12.42 9.12 24.15
N VAL A 80 -12.90 8.84 25.36
CA VAL A 80 -13.72 9.79 26.11
C VAL A 80 -12.76 10.83 26.69
N PRO A 81 -12.83 12.11 26.27
CA PRO A 81 -11.98 13.14 26.84
C PRO A 81 -12.29 13.30 28.34
N PRO A 82 -11.28 13.28 29.24
CA PRO A 82 -11.49 13.56 30.65
C PRO A 82 -12.11 14.96 30.81
N ALA A 83 -13.14 15.10 31.65
CA ALA A 83 -13.91 16.33 31.82
C ALA A 83 -13.08 17.54 32.31
N ASN A 84 -11.88 17.29 32.83
CA ASN A 84 -11.04 18.30 33.47
C ASN A 84 -9.75 18.53 32.66
N LYS A 85 -9.87 19.18 31.50
CA LYS A 85 -8.70 19.61 30.72
C LYS A 85 -8.35 21.04 31.12
N PRO A 86 -7.14 21.31 31.66
CA PRO A 86 -6.70 22.68 31.88
C PRO A 86 -6.57 23.39 30.53
N LYS A 87 -7.16 24.58 30.41
CA LYS A 87 -6.98 25.45 29.24
C LYS A 87 -5.52 25.86 29.19
N ARG A 88 -4.72 25.18 28.36
CA ARG A 88 -3.36 25.63 28.02
C ARG A 88 -3.50 26.78 27.04
N ASP A 89 -3.11 27.97 27.47
CA ASP A 89 -2.90 29.10 26.58
C ASP A 89 -1.80 28.71 25.58
N THR A 90 -2.19 28.44 24.35
CA THR A 90 -1.23 28.20 23.28
C THR A 90 -0.56 29.52 22.98
N LEU A 91 0.62 29.75 23.55
CA LEU A 91 1.52 30.85 23.18
C LEU A 91 1.83 30.73 21.67
N SER A 92 1.01 31.36 20.85
CA SER A 92 1.23 31.45 19.42
C SER A 92 2.41 32.38 19.19
N PHE A 93 3.55 31.81 18.81
CA PHE A 93 4.66 32.59 18.26
C PHE A 93 4.18 33.26 16.97
N LYS A 94 3.77 34.53 17.06
CA LYS A 94 3.59 35.40 15.89
C LYS A 94 4.95 35.53 15.21
N LYS A 95 5.13 34.76 14.13
CA LYS A 95 6.28 34.84 13.24
C LYS A 95 6.30 36.22 12.57
N SER A 96 7.06 37.13 13.15
CA SER A 96 7.42 38.41 12.54
C SER A 96 8.33 38.13 11.35
N LEU A 97 7.77 38.18 10.14
CA LEU A 97 8.51 38.23 8.88
C LEU A 97 8.67 39.70 8.51
N ASN A 98 9.76 40.32 8.97
CA ASN A 98 10.09 41.69 8.63
C ASN A 98 11.45 41.75 7.90
N ARG A 99 11.38 42.15 6.63
CA ARG A 99 12.37 42.90 5.80
C ARG A 99 12.51 42.30 4.39
N LYS A 100 11.71 42.86 3.48
CA LYS A 100 11.96 42.86 2.04
C LYS A 100 12.97 44.00 1.78
N SER A 101 14.26 43.68 1.76
CA SER A 101 15.31 44.61 1.32
C SER A 101 15.26 44.70 -0.20
N THR A 102 14.68 45.79 -0.71
CA THR A 102 14.85 46.23 -2.10
C THR A 102 16.24 46.85 -2.24
N LEU A 103 17.21 46.04 -2.63
CA LEU A 103 18.51 46.52 -3.10
C LEU A 103 18.38 46.84 -4.59
N LYS A 104 18.48 48.14 -4.93
CA LYS A 104 18.75 48.60 -6.30
C LYS A 104 20.22 48.28 -6.62
N PRO A 105 20.54 47.71 -7.79
CA PRO A 105 21.90 47.75 -8.30
C PRO A 105 22.13 49.10 -9.00
N GLU A 106 23.01 49.90 -8.40
CA GLU A 106 23.76 50.94 -9.09
C GLU A 106 25.06 50.27 -9.54
N ASP A 107 25.26 50.14 -10.85
CA ASP A 107 26.56 49.80 -11.44
C ASP A 107 26.82 50.84 -12.54
N GLU A 108 27.68 51.77 -12.18
CA GLU A 108 28.34 52.75 -13.05
C GLU A 108 29.65 52.12 -13.56
N THR A 109 30.17 52.63 -14.69
CA THR A 109 31.52 52.43 -15.28
C THR A 109 31.74 51.17 -16.15
N LEU A 110 32.44 51.19 -17.29
CA LEU A 110 33.32 52.17 -17.95
C LEU A 110 33.50 51.81 -19.44
N GLU A 111 34.10 52.74 -20.16
CA GLU A 111 34.43 52.78 -21.59
C GLU A 111 35.43 51.72 -22.10
N GLU A 112 35.37 51.43 -23.41
CA GLU A 112 36.46 51.17 -24.39
C GLU A 112 35.78 50.69 -25.69
N GLY A 113 36.10 51.06 -26.93
CA GLY A 113 37.07 51.94 -27.57
C GLY A 113 36.75 51.92 -29.08
N VAL A 114 37.06 53.01 -29.79
CA VAL A 114 36.97 53.14 -31.26
C VAL A 114 38.38 52.98 -31.85
#